data_AF-A0A7X8P916-F1
#
_entry.id   AF-A0A7X8P916-F1
#
_cell.length_a   1.000
_cell.length_b   1.000
_cell.length_c   1.000
_cell.angle_alpha   90.00
_cell.angle_beta   90.00
_cell.angle_gamma   90.00
#
_symmetry.space_group_name_H-M   'P 1'
#
loop_
_entity.id
_entity.type
_entity.pdbx_description
1 polymer ?
#
loop_
_entity_poly.entity_id
_entity_poly.type
_entity_poly.pdbx_seq_one_letter_code
_entity_poly.pdbx_strand_id
1 'polypeptide(L)'
;MSGSALLAVGAAVGLSGVGTLRLSWGAAQRSTLLNAIGWAMLVGALIAGWASAGAWGATVVSLWAMGAALALLAAAAWGDPSARGKASNRRAGMVPEPGEPRQVLRRVTTFCIVIIGGLAAAIALGVMTRWVALFAGADEADANVLAFFAVPLAWAILAFVLMMTDRRKRQLAMIAIPNFAAIPALISGSVM
;
A
#
# COMPACT_ATOMS: atom_id res chain seq x y z
N MET A 1 -28.39 20.45 1.00
CA MET A 1 -28.72 19.53 -0.11
C MET A 1 -27.54 19.30 -1.07
N SER A 2 -26.69 20.30 -1.35
CA SER A 2 -25.54 20.17 -2.27
C SER A 2 -24.48 19.16 -1.82
N GLY A 3 -24.16 19.09 -0.51
CA GLY A 3 -23.16 18.14 0.02
C GLY A 3 -23.53 16.67 -0.22
N SER A 4 -24.79 16.30 -0.04
CA SER A 4 -25.30 14.94 -0.25
C SER A 4 -25.23 14.51 -1.71
N ALA A 5 -25.51 15.43 -2.64
CA ALA A 5 -25.44 15.15 -4.08
C ALA A 5 -23.98 14.94 -4.52
N LEU A 6 -23.04 15.77 -4.06
CA LEU A 6 -21.62 15.63 -4.39
C LEU A 6 -21.04 14.31 -3.86
N LEU A 7 -21.47 13.88 -2.67
CA LEU A 7 -21.05 12.60 -2.09
C LEU A 7 -21.55 11.41 -2.94
N ALA A 8 -22.80 11.46 -3.38
CA ALA A 8 -23.38 10.43 -4.25
C ALA A 8 -22.67 10.36 -5.60
N VAL A 9 -22.35 11.52 -6.20
CA VAL A 9 -21.55 11.59 -7.43
C VAL A 9 -20.16 11.02 -7.20
N GLY A 10 -19.48 11.39 -6.10
CA GLY A 10 -18.17 10.84 -5.74
C GLY A 10 -18.20 9.32 -5.63
N ALA A 11 -19.20 8.76 -4.95
CA ALA A 11 -19.40 7.32 -4.84
C ALA A 11 -19.60 6.65 -6.22
N ALA A 12 -20.47 7.22 -7.06
CA ALA A 12 -20.72 6.71 -8.41
C ALA A 12 -19.46 6.75 -9.30
N VAL A 13 -18.66 7.81 -9.20
CA VAL A 13 -17.37 7.93 -9.89
C VAL A 13 -16.39 6.89 -9.38
N GLY A 14 -16.33 6.66 -8.06
CA GLY A 14 -15.50 5.63 -7.45
C GLY A 14 -15.84 4.22 -7.95
N LEU A 15 -17.12 3.86 -7.93
CA LEU A 15 -17.62 2.60 -8.49
C LEU A 15 -17.25 2.45 -9.98
N SER A 16 -17.45 3.50 -10.76
CA SER A 16 -17.13 3.52 -12.19
C SER A 16 -15.64 3.35 -12.44
N GLY A 17 -14.78 4.02 -11.67
CA GLY A 17 -13.33 3.90 -11.76
C GLY A 17 -12.83 2.48 -11.52
N VAL A 18 -13.39 1.78 -10.52
CA VAL A 18 -13.11 0.35 -10.28
C VAL A 18 -13.55 -0.51 -11.47
N GLY A 19 -14.75 -0.25 -12.01
CA GLY A 19 -15.24 -0.91 -13.23
C GLY A 19 -14.30 -0.71 -14.42
N THR A 20 -13.84 0.52 -14.65
CA THR A 20 -12.89 0.84 -15.72
C THR A 20 -11.56 0.11 -15.55
N LEU A 21 -11.02 0.04 -14.33
CA LEU A 21 -9.81 -0.74 -14.04
C LEU A 21 -10.01 -2.23 -14.32
N ARG A 22 -11.17 -2.79 -13.94
CA ARG A 22 -11.49 -4.19 -14.23
C ARG A 22 -11.55 -4.46 -15.74
N LEU A 23 -12.16 -3.58 -16.51
CA LEU A 23 -12.19 -3.67 -17.98
C LEU A 23 -10.77 -3.57 -18.57
N SER A 24 -9.95 -2.64 -18.06
CA SER A 24 -8.56 -2.49 -18.49
C SER A 24 -7.72 -3.74 -18.25
N TRP A 25 -7.95 -4.46 -17.15
CA TRP A 25 -7.21 -5.67 -16.80
C TRP A 25 -7.76 -6.94 -17.46
N GLY A 26 -9.01 -6.95 -17.89
CA GLY A 26 -9.62 -8.05 -18.65
C GLY A 26 -9.32 -8.04 -20.14
N ALA A 27 -8.82 -6.91 -20.69
CA ALA A 27 -8.47 -6.80 -22.10
C ALA A 27 -7.23 -7.65 -22.47
N ALA A 28 -7.21 -8.18 -23.70
CA ALA A 28 -6.11 -9.01 -24.22
C ALA A 28 -4.73 -8.33 -24.18
N GLN A 29 -4.72 -7.00 -24.31
CA GLN A 29 -3.57 -6.16 -24.03
C GLN A 29 -4.00 -5.07 -23.05
N ARG A 30 -3.20 -4.84 -22.00
CA ARG A 30 -3.52 -3.84 -20.97
C ARG A 30 -3.57 -2.45 -21.60
N SER A 31 -4.76 -1.85 -21.65
CA SER A 31 -4.93 -0.48 -22.14
C SER A 31 -4.40 0.53 -21.13
N THR A 32 -3.33 1.24 -21.49
CA THR A 32 -2.73 2.29 -20.65
C THR A 32 -3.72 3.43 -20.39
N LEU A 33 -4.54 3.77 -21.38
CA LEU A 33 -5.54 4.83 -21.29
C LEU A 33 -6.65 4.47 -20.30
N LEU A 34 -7.25 3.28 -20.40
CA LEU A 34 -8.31 2.86 -19.47
C LEU A 34 -7.78 2.75 -18.04
N ASN A 35 -6.56 2.25 -17.87
CA ASN A 35 -5.91 2.21 -16.57
C ASN A 35 -5.74 3.62 -15.99
N ALA A 36 -5.23 4.57 -16.77
CA ALA A 36 -5.07 5.96 -16.34
C ALA A 36 -6.42 6.63 -15.99
N ILE A 37 -7.45 6.41 -16.81
CA ILE A 37 -8.80 6.93 -16.54
C ILE A 37 -9.36 6.34 -15.24
N GLY A 38 -9.25 5.02 -15.04
CA GLY A 38 -9.72 4.37 -13.83
C GLY A 38 -9.05 4.93 -12.56
N TRP A 39 -7.74 5.11 -12.58
CA TRP A 39 -7.02 5.75 -11.48
C TRP A 39 -7.42 7.22 -11.29
N ALA A 40 -7.56 7.98 -12.36
CA ALA A 40 -8.01 9.37 -12.29
C ALA A 40 -9.42 9.50 -11.70
N MET A 41 -10.33 8.59 -12.04
CA MET A 41 -11.68 8.54 -11.46
C MET A 41 -11.63 8.24 -9.96
N LEU A 42 -10.78 7.32 -9.50
CA LEU A 42 -10.63 7.05 -8.06
C LEU A 42 -10.10 8.27 -7.30
N VAL A 43 -9.11 8.99 -7.87
CA VAL A 43 -8.61 10.24 -7.29
C VAL A 43 -9.71 11.31 -7.26
N GLY A 44 -10.45 11.47 -8.37
CA GLY A 44 -11.58 12.42 -8.45
C GLY A 44 -12.68 12.10 -7.44
N ALA A 45 -13.00 10.83 -7.26
CA ALA A 45 -13.96 10.35 -6.26
C ALA A 45 -13.52 10.72 -4.83
N LEU A 46 -12.23 10.52 -4.51
CA LEU A 46 -11.66 10.91 -3.21
C LEU A 46 -11.74 12.42 -2.98
N ILE A 47 -11.36 13.23 -3.99
CA ILE A 47 -11.44 14.69 -3.92
C ILE A 47 -12.89 15.15 -3.72
N ALA A 48 -13.85 14.57 -4.45
CA ALA A 48 -15.27 14.90 -4.31
C ALA A 48 -15.82 14.52 -2.93
N GLY A 49 -15.46 13.34 -2.41
CA GLY A 49 -15.82 12.91 -1.06
C GLY A 49 -15.26 13.85 0.01
N TRP A 50 -13.98 14.19 -0.11
CA TRP A 50 -13.31 15.14 0.79
C TRP A 50 -13.95 16.54 0.75
N ALA A 51 -14.23 17.06 -0.44
CA ALA A 51 -14.88 18.36 -0.60
C ALA A 51 -16.34 18.38 -0.07
N SER A 52 -17.02 17.23 -0.03
CA SER A 52 -18.39 17.12 0.46
C SER A 52 -18.49 17.12 1.99
N ALA A 53 -17.67 16.29 2.65
CA ALA A 53 -17.79 16.05 4.10
C ALA A 53 -16.44 15.76 4.80
N GLY A 54 -15.32 16.23 4.22
CA GLY A 54 -13.98 16.01 4.77
C GLY A 54 -13.59 14.53 4.84
N ALA A 55 -12.91 14.15 5.93
CA ALA A 55 -12.45 12.78 6.16
C ALA A 55 -13.58 11.74 6.14
N TRP A 56 -14.78 12.10 6.64
CA TRP A 56 -15.95 11.22 6.59
C TRP A 56 -16.37 10.93 5.14
N GLY A 57 -16.48 11.98 4.32
CA GLY A 57 -16.87 11.83 2.92
C GLY A 57 -15.86 11.03 2.10
N ALA A 58 -14.57 11.24 2.33
CA ALA A 58 -13.50 10.43 1.74
C ALA A 58 -13.63 8.95 2.14
N THR A 59 -13.87 8.68 3.43
CA THR A 59 -14.08 7.31 3.94
C THR A 59 -15.27 6.64 3.26
N VAL A 60 -16.42 7.32 3.16
CA VAL A 60 -17.63 6.77 2.54
C VAL A 60 -17.39 6.41 1.07
N VAL A 61 -16.79 7.31 0.30
CA VAL A 61 -16.53 7.07 -1.13
C VAL A 61 -15.50 5.96 -1.33
N SER A 62 -14.45 5.90 -0.51
CA SER A 62 -13.46 4.81 -0.52
C SER A 62 -14.09 3.46 -0.18
N LEU A 63 -14.99 3.39 0.80
CA LEU A 63 -15.69 2.15 1.17
C LEU A 63 -16.54 1.62 0.01
N TRP A 64 -17.25 2.48 -0.71
CA TRP A 64 -18.01 2.08 -1.90
C TRP A 64 -17.10 1.55 -3.02
N ALA A 65 -15.98 2.24 -3.30
CA ALA A 65 -15.01 1.78 -4.29
C ALA A 65 -14.40 0.41 -3.88
N MET A 66 -13.96 0.27 -2.63
CA MET A 66 -13.42 -0.99 -2.10
C MET A 66 -14.46 -2.11 -2.13
N GLY A 67 -15.71 -1.82 -1.76
CA GLY A 67 -16.81 -2.77 -1.81
C GLY A 67 -17.08 -3.28 -3.23
N ALA A 68 -17.05 -2.40 -4.22
CA ALA A 68 -17.16 -2.80 -5.63
C ALA A 68 -15.97 -3.65 -6.09
N ALA A 69 -14.76 -3.29 -5.69
CA ALA A 69 -13.57 -4.08 -6.02
C ALA A 69 -13.68 -5.49 -5.42
N LEU A 70 -14.10 -5.60 -4.16
CA LEU A 70 -14.35 -6.88 -3.50
C LEU A 70 -15.43 -7.68 -4.21
N ALA A 71 -16.56 -7.07 -4.58
CA ALA A 71 -17.65 -7.72 -5.28
C ALA A 71 -17.20 -8.27 -6.65
N LEU A 72 -16.43 -7.50 -7.42
CA LEU A 72 -15.89 -7.94 -8.71
C LEU A 72 -14.88 -9.08 -8.56
N LEU A 73 -14.03 -9.03 -7.52
CA LEU A 73 -13.09 -10.11 -7.21
C LEU A 73 -13.83 -11.38 -6.76
N ALA A 74 -14.86 -11.26 -5.92
CA ALA A 74 -15.67 -12.39 -5.49
C ALA A 74 -16.43 -13.02 -6.67
N ALA A 75 -17.03 -12.19 -7.54
CA ALA A 75 -17.68 -12.64 -8.76
C ALA A 75 -16.71 -13.38 -9.70
N ALA A 76 -15.49 -12.84 -9.86
CA ALA A 76 -14.45 -13.50 -10.65
C ALA A 76 -14.02 -14.84 -10.01
N ALA A 77 -13.83 -14.87 -8.69
CA ALA A 77 -13.43 -16.07 -7.96
C ALA A 77 -14.50 -17.19 -8.03
N TRP A 78 -15.79 -16.84 -8.01
CA TRP A 78 -16.88 -17.81 -8.17
C TRP A 78 -16.94 -18.39 -9.59
N GLY A 79 -16.60 -17.61 -10.61
CA GLY A 79 -16.65 -18.04 -12.00
C GLY A 79 -15.39 -18.78 -12.49
N ASP A 80 -14.28 -18.70 -11.75
CA ASP A 80 -13.01 -19.29 -12.18
C ASP A 80 -12.98 -20.81 -11.86
N PRO A 81 -12.82 -21.69 -12.86
CA PRO A 81 -12.64 -23.11 -12.59
C PRO A 81 -11.40 -23.30 -11.70
N SER A 82 -11.51 -24.14 -10.66
CA SER A 82 -10.42 -24.39 -9.71
C SER A 82 -9.10 -24.57 -10.47
N ALA A 83 -8.11 -23.71 -10.20
CA ALA A 83 -6.82 -23.76 -10.88
C ALA A 83 -6.11 -25.08 -10.56
N ARG A 84 -6.42 -26.14 -11.31
CA ARG A 84 -5.66 -27.40 -11.36
C ARG A 84 -4.43 -27.22 -12.23
N GLY A 85 -3.78 -26.06 -12.12
CA GLY A 85 -2.50 -25.80 -12.74
C GLY A 85 -1.47 -26.70 -12.12
N LYS A 86 -0.77 -27.48 -12.95
CA LYS A 86 0.39 -28.27 -12.53
C LYS A 86 1.34 -27.32 -11.80
N ALA A 87 1.67 -27.61 -10.54
CA ALA A 87 2.59 -26.79 -9.77
C ALA A 87 3.85 -26.54 -10.60
N SER A 88 4.26 -25.28 -10.71
CA SER A 88 5.45 -24.90 -11.48
C SER A 88 6.65 -25.69 -10.95
N ASN A 89 7.15 -26.62 -11.76
CA ASN A 89 8.33 -27.42 -11.43
C ASN A 89 9.63 -26.63 -11.67
N ARG A 90 9.53 -25.29 -11.76
CA ARG A 90 10.67 -24.39 -11.85
C ARG A 90 11.37 -24.47 -10.49
N ARG A 91 12.46 -25.22 -10.43
CA ARG A 91 13.31 -25.36 -9.25
C ARG A 91 13.74 -23.97 -8.81
N ALA A 92 13.03 -23.39 -7.83
CA ALA A 92 13.31 -22.06 -7.33
C ALA A 92 14.57 -22.00 -6.45
N GLY A 93 15.42 -23.04 -6.49
CA GLY A 93 16.62 -23.14 -5.64
C GLY A 93 16.32 -22.99 -4.15
N MET A 94 15.08 -23.23 -3.70
CA MET A 94 14.70 -22.99 -2.30
C MET A 94 15.40 -23.97 -1.35
N VAL A 95 15.64 -25.20 -1.82
CA VAL A 95 16.32 -26.26 -1.09
C VAL A 95 17.74 -26.42 -1.65
N PRO A 96 18.80 -26.29 -0.81
CA PRO A 96 20.17 -26.53 -1.23
C PRO A 96 20.34 -27.95 -1.77
N GLU A 97 21.13 -28.13 -2.82
CA GLU A 97 21.44 -29.47 -3.33
C GLU A 97 22.35 -30.22 -2.33
N PRO A 98 22.32 -31.57 -2.32
CA PRO A 98 23.20 -32.36 -1.44
C PRO A 98 24.67 -31.98 -1.67
N GLY A 99 25.32 -31.44 -0.63
CA GLY A 99 26.72 -30.99 -0.69
C GLY A 99 26.93 -29.47 -0.76
N GLU A 100 25.89 -28.67 -0.99
CA GLU A 100 26.00 -27.21 -0.94
C GLU A 100 25.97 -26.67 0.51
N PRO A 101 26.81 -25.66 0.84
CA PRO A 101 26.75 -25.02 2.15
C PRO A 101 25.38 -24.36 2.32
N ARG A 102 24.68 -24.70 3.41
CA ARG A 102 23.29 -24.24 3.68
C ARG A 102 23.12 -22.72 3.79
N GLN A 103 24.22 -21.96 3.90
CA GLN A 103 24.27 -20.48 3.98
C GLN A 103 23.20 -19.90 4.94
N VAL A 104 22.90 -20.63 6.02
CA VAL A 104 21.79 -20.33 6.95
C VAL A 104 21.97 -18.96 7.55
N LEU A 105 23.20 -18.63 7.98
CA LEU A 105 23.52 -17.34 8.54
C LEU A 105 23.17 -16.21 7.57
N ARG A 106 23.55 -16.33 6.29
CA ARG A 106 23.24 -15.32 5.26
C ARG A 106 21.73 -15.14 5.07
N ARG A 107 20.96 -16.24 5.05
CA ARG A 107 19.50 -16.21 4.92
C ARG A 107 18.85 -15.56 6.14
N VAL A 108 19.29 -15.92 7.36
CA VAL A 108 18.84 -15.30 8.61
C VAL A 108 19.16 -13.82 8.64
N THR A 109 20.38 -13.41 8.24
CA THR A 109 20.72 -11.98 8.20
C THR A 109 19.86 -11.23 7.20
N THR A 110 19.56 -11.79 6.02
CA THR A 110 18.64 -11.15 5.07
C THR A 110 17.22 -11.06 5.62
N PHE A 111 16.73 -12.11 6.28
CA PHE A 111 15.45 -12.08 6.97
C PHE A 111 15.38 -10.96 8.02
N CYS A 112 16.39 -10.86 8.90
CA CYS A 112 16.44 -9.81 9.92
C CYS A 112 16.49 -8.41 9.29
N ILE A 113 17.27 -8.20 8.23
CA ILE A 113 17.32 -6.89 7.56
C ILE A 113 15.98 -6.53 6.93
N VAL A 114 15.37 -7.46 6.19
CA VAL A 114 14.13 -7.18 5.44
C VAL A 114 12.95 -7.02 6.39
N ILE A 115 12.78 -7.94 7.34
CA ILE A 115 11.62 -7.97 8.22
C ILE A 115 11.78 -6.98 9.36
N ILE A 116 12.81 -7.17 10.20
CA ILE A 116 12.99 -6.36 11.42
C ILE A 116 13.47 -4.95 11.03
N GLY A 117 14.50 -4.87 10.19
CA GLY A 117 15.04 -3.58 9.73
C GLY A 117 14.03 -2.80 8.90
N GLY A 118 13.32 -3.46 7.98
CA GLY A 118 12.23 -2.84 7.23
C GLY A 118 11.08 -2.37 8.13
N LEU A 119 10.71 -3.13 9.16
CA LEU A 119 9.66 -2.74 10.11
C LEU A 119 10.09 -1.53 10.95
N ALA A 120 11.32 -1.52 11.47
CA ALA A 120 11.84 -0.38 12.21
C ALA A 120 11.83 0.90 11.37
N ALA A 121 12.30 0.82 10.11
CA ALA A 121 12.24 1.94 9.16
C ALA A 121 10.79 2.36 8.84
N ALA A 122 9.86 1.42 8.72
CA ALA A 122 8.45 1.72 8.49
C ALA A 122 7.79 2.41 9.68
N ILE A 123 8.10 1.98 10.92
CA ILE A 123 7.65 2.65 12.14
C ILE A 123 8.20 4.08 12.19
N ALA A 124 9.48 4.27 11.87
CA ALA A 124 10.08 5.61 11.79
C ALA A 124 9.35 6.51 10.78
N LEU A 125 8.98 5.98 9.60
CA LEU A 125 8.15 6.72 8.64
C LEU A 125 6.74 7.01 9.17
N GLY A 126 6.14 6.09 9.92
CA GLY A 126 4.85 6.31 10.58
C GLY A 126 4.91 7.46 11.58
N VAL A 127 5.93 7.48 12.44
CA VAL A 127 6.20 8.55 13.41
C VAL A 127 6.43 9.88 12.69
N MET A 128 7.25 9.89 11.65
CA MET A 128 7.52 11.09 10.85
C MET A 128 6.24 11.60 10.18
N THR A 129 5.43 10.70 9.61
CA THR A 129 4.14 11.06 9.00
C THR A 129 3.20 11.70 10.01
N ARG A 130 3.08 11.12 11.22
CA ARG A 130 2.29 11.71 12.32
C ARG A 130 2.76 13.11 12.65
N TRP A 131 4.07 13.28 12.80
CA TRP A 131 4.67 14.56 13.18
C TRP A 131 4.44 15.63 12.11
N VAL A 132 4.63 15.30 10.83
CA VAL A 132 4.32 16.21 9.72
C VAL A 132 2.84 16.58 9.69
N ALA A 133 1.93 15.62 9.95
CA ALA A 133 0.49 15.88 9.97
C ALA A 133 0.11 16.87 11.09
N LEU A 134 0.63 16.66 12.31
CA LEU A 134 0.42 17.60 13.41
C LEU A 134 1.03 18.97 13.12
N PHE A 135 2.23 19.01 12.54
CA PHE A 135 2.87 20.27 12.12
C PHE A 135 2.05 21.01 11.05
N ALA A 136 1.35 20.28 10.19
CA ALA A 136 0.42 20.83 9.20
C ALA A 136 -0.95 21.24 9.79
N GLY A 137 -1.15 21.10 11.11
CA GLY A 137 -2.39 21.49 11.80
C GLY A 137 -3.49 20.43 11.77
N ALA A 138 -3.18 19.17 11.47
CA ALA A 138 -4.15 18.08 11.59
C ALA A 138 -4.52 17.82 13.06
N ASP A 139 -5.75 17.36 13.28
CA ASP A 139 -6.18 16.85 14.59
C ASP A 139 -5.40 15.59 14.99
N GLU A 140 -5.26 15.34 16.28
CA GLU A 140 -4.49 14.21 16.79
C GLU A 140 -5.08 12.86 16.34
N ALA A 141 -6.39 12.75 16.22
CA ALA A 141 -7.05 11.54 15.74
C ALA A 141 -6.68 11.25 14.27
N ASP A 142 -6.75 12.26 13.41
CA ASP A 142 -6.42 12.11 11.98
C ASP A 142 -4.93 11.81 11.77
N ALA A 143 -4.05 12.47 12.54
CA ALA A 143 -2.61 12.22 12.49
C ALA A 143 -2.26 10.79 12.93
N ASN A 144 -2.93 10.27 13.95
CA ASN A 144 -2.76 8.88 14.41
C ASN A 144 -3.25 7.88 13.38
N VAL A 145 -4.42 8.10 12.79
CA VAL A 145 -4.97 7.24 11.72
C VAL A 145 -4.00 7.21 10.53
N LEU A 146 -3.50 8.36 10.11
CA LEU A 146 -2.54 8.46 9.00
C LEU A 146 -1.25 7.68 9.32
N ALA A 147 -0.74 7.77 10.54
CA ALA A 147 0.43 7.01 10.99
C ALA A 147 0.18 5.49 10.95
N PHE A 148 -0.97 5.04 11.45
CA PHE A 148 -1.33 3.61 11.45
C PHE A 148 -1.46 3.03 10.05
N PHE A 149 -1.94 3.80 9.08
CA PHE A 149 -1.97 3.37 7.68
C PHE A 149 -0.60 3.45 7.00
N ALA A 150 0.22 4.44 7.35
CA ALA A 150 1.55 4.63 6.76
C ALA A 150 2.50 3.48 7.08
N VAL A 151 2.51 2.95 8.31
CA VAL A 151 3.43 1.87 8.72
C VAL A 151 3.31 0.60 7.85
N PRO A 152 2.16 -0.08 7.73
CA PRO A 152 2.06 -1.31 6.95
C PRO A 152 2.33 -1.07 5.46
N LEU A 153 1.95 0.09 4.92
CA LEU A 153 2.23 0.45 3.54
C LEU A 153 3.72 0.66 3.29
N ALA A 154 4.37 1.46 4.13
CA ALA A 154 5.81 1.70 4.08
C ALA A 154 6.60 0.40 4.26
N TRP A 155 6.17 -0.46 5.19
CA TRP A 155 6.78 -1.77 5.41
C TRP A 155 6.69 -2.65 4.18
N ALA A 156 5.51 -2.76 3.54
CA ALA A 156 5.34 -3.58 2.34
C ALA A 156 6.24 -3.09 1.18
N ILE A 157 6.31 -1.78 0.96
CA ILE A 157 7.17 -1.17 -0.06
C ILE A 157 8.64 -1.43 0.26
N LEU A 158 9.06 -1.20 1.51
CA LEU A 158 10.44 -1.42 1.94
C LEU A 158 10.82 -2.90 1.82
N ALA A 159 9.97 -3.82 2.25
CA ALA A 159 10.22 -5.26 2.15
C ALA A 159 10.46 -5.67 0.69
N PHE A 160 9.61 -5.19 -0.23
CA PHE A 160 9.78 -5.43 -1.66
C PHE A 160 11.10 -4.86 -2.20
N VAL A 161 11.38 -3.58 -1.96
CA VAL A 161 12.58 -2.91 -2.47
C VAL A 161 13.86 -3.49 -1.86
N LEU A 162 13.84 -3.87 -0.58
CA LEU A 162 14.96 -4.53 0.10
C LEU A 162 15.22 -5.92 -0.48
N MET A 163 14.17 -6.70 -0.79
CA MET A 163 14.31 -8.00 -1.45
C MET A 163 14.84 -7.87 -2.88
N MET A 164 14.46 -6.82 -3.61
CA MET A 164 14.95 -6.54 -4.96
C MET A 164 16.35 -5.89 -4.99
N THR A 165 16.95 -5.62 -3.83
CA THR A 165 18.25 -4.95 -3.73
C THR A 165 19.37 -5.94 -3.44
N ASP A 166 20.27 -6.13 -4.41
CA ASP A 166 21.39 -7.07 -4.28
C ASP A 166 22.51 -6.57 -3.36
N ARG A 167 22.69 -5.24 -3.22
CA ARG A 167 23.81 -4.65 -2.49
C ARG A 167 23.48 -4.39 -1.03
N ARG A 168 24.23 -5.03 -0.11
CA ARG A 168 24.04 -4.91 1.35
C ARG A 168 24.12 -3.49 1.88
N LYS A 169 25.08 -2.69 1.38
CA LYS A 169 25.21 -1.27 1.74
C LYS A 169 23.97 -0.46 1.37
N ARG A 170 23.33 -0.78 0.23
CA ARG A 170 22.12 -0.09 -0.22
C ARG A 170 20.90 -0.48 0.62
N GLN A 171 20.78 -1.76 1.01
CA GLN A 171 19.75 -2.21 1.97
C GLN A 171 19.86 -1.44 3.30
N LEU A 172 21.08 -1.32 3.84
CA LEU A 172 21.31 -0.59 5.08
C LEU A 172 21.00 0.91 4.94
N ALA A 173 21.37 1.54 3.82
CA ALA A 173 21.03 2.94 3.56
C ALA A 173 19.51 3.16 3.48
N MET A 174 18.79 2.27 2.81
CA MET A 174 17.32 2.31 2.70
C MET A 174 16.61 2.19 4.05
N ILE A 175 17.23 1.50 5.02
CA ILE A 175 16.73 1.41 6.40
C ILE A 175 17.16 2.64 7.19
N ALA A 176 18.42 3.05 7.09
CA ALA A 176 18.99 4.14 7.87
C ALA A 176 18.31 5.48 7.58
N ILE A 177 18.08 5.82 6.31
CA ILE A 177 17.51 7.11 5.90
C ILE A 177 16.18 7.40 6.61
N PRO A 178 15.16 6.52 6.57
CA PRO A 178 13.93 6.70 7.32
C PRO A 178 14.11 6.86 8.83
N ASN A 179 14.99 6.06 9.44
CA ASN A 179 15.25 6.11 10.87
C ASN A 179 15.88 7.45 11.28
N PHE A 180 16.83 7.96 10.49
CA PHE A 180 17.42 9.28 10.71
C PHE A 180 16.42 10.42 10.46
N ALA A 181 15.58 10.29 9.44
CA ALA A 181 14.55 11.27 9.12
C ALA A 181 13.50 11.43 10.24
N ALA A 182 13.29 10.39 11.06
CA ALA A 182 12.37 10.44 12.20
C ALA A 182 12.96 11.08 13.46
N ILE A 183 14.27 11.40 13.49
CA ILE A 183 14.92 11.99 14.68
C ILE A 183 14.27 13.31 15.12
N PRO A 184 13.97 14.28 14.22
CA PRO A 184 13.30 15.52 14.63
C PRO A 184 11.97 15.26 15.32
N ALA A 185 11.18 14.30 14.80
CA ALA A 185 9.89 13.91 15.36
C ALA A 185 10.02 13.26 16.74
N LEU A 186 11.11 12.52 17.00
CA LEU A 186 11.39 11.91 18.29
C LEU A 186 11.89 12.93 19.32
N ILE A 187 12.72 13.90 18.89
CA ILE A 187 13.31 14.91 19.77
C ILE A 187 12.30 15.98 20.18
N SER A 188 11.43 16.41 19.26
CA SER A 188 10.44 17.44 19.57
C SER A 188 9.40 16.98 20.59
N GLY A 189 9.39 15.69 20.94
CA GLY A 189 8.22 15.01 21.44
C GLY A 189 7.17 14.98 20.33
N SER A 190 6.42 13.89 20.23
CA SER A 190 5.06 13.99 19.72
C SER A 190 4.39 15.12 20.49
N VAL A 191 4.12 16.25 19.84
CA VAL A 191 3.44 17.42 20.40
C VAL A 191 2.32 16.89 21.33
N MET A 192 2.44 17.21 22.63
CA MET A 192 1.41 16.92 23.64
C MET A 192 0.07 17.50 23.20
#